data_AF-A0AAE1PHN6-F1
#
_entry.id   AF-A0AAE1PHN6-F1
#
_cell.length_a   1.000
_cell.length_b   1.000
_cell.length_c   1.000
_cell.angle_alpha   90.00
_cell.angle_beta   90.00
_cell.angle_gamma   90.00
#
_symmetry.space_group_name_H-M   'P 1'
#
loop_
_entity.id
_entity.type
_entity.pdbx_description
1 polymer ?
#
loop_
_entity_poly.entity_id
_entity_poly.type
_entity_poly.pdbx_seq_one_letter_code
_entity_poly.pdbx_strand_id
1 'polypeptide(L)'
;MLSEAFCKWCDSGGGGVGMEVEVRATTEVVAIVRSVATAAAAASSVSGGQTLLQFFPDAWLTTATDISLVLHLLDLFWGLIWTCSIIEPGSSACHLAHTWLALATLPWMATEVKLMDLKLVNARQFTHWSAKLKWNEDVRVKSKSIRVIAVLPGNVAPRWRCQVVRAALSEREAQVMPQIATCFPLMVQQVGSGSGQQLVGEVVGAVINSPDTATVRAAAHSFRQLLCALLHLTSLRIDKCKENENTPISLHCTVCSDPLSSWKTADLQRVDPTLVSHFLELLRLSNDAVVVVVAVVESLPGAAESHFLELLRLSNDAVVVVVAVVESLPAVVNHSTTTTSTHVINQYLFLLSHPDKSVVSALAGNIGILVCPPGQDSKNLIVSIEGEAILLHLNDIVKEYNPNDSTTTQTVLAVLEVLHHLVKRPLYGLTGGVLVLLVICLVIQDRTVLVQAHLTIHALASTLHITLRDLYTRHRHSLAQVLCEIMNPGEVAALLNHVAEVFH
;
A
#
# COMPACT_ATOMS: atom_id res chain seq x y z
N MET A 1 2.91 -10.01 25.59
CA MET A 1 2.50 -10.68 26.85
C MET A 1 1.65 -11.95 26.67
N LEU A 2 0.55 -11.97 25.91
CA LEU A 2 -0.28 -13.19 25.75
C LEU A 2 0.40 -14.31 24.93
N SER A 3 1.20 -13.96 23.91
CA SER A 3 1.96 -14.95 23.13
C SER A 3 3.14 -15.54 23.93
N GLU A 4 3.79 -14.73 24.76
CA GLU A 4 4.88 -15.18 25.65
C GLU A 4 4.38 -16.06 26.80
N ALA A 5 3.19 -15.76 27.33
CA ALA A 5 2.50 -16.61 28.29
C ALA A 5 2.08 -17.95 27.68
N PHE A 6 1.70 -17.97 26.39
CA PHE A 6 1.35 -19.19 25.66
C PHE A 6 2.57 -20.10 25.43
N CYS A 7 3.71 -19.55 25.01
CA CYS A 7 4.95 -20.32 24.89
C CYS A 7 5.43 -20.87 26.25
N LYS A 8 5.42 -20.04 27.31
CA LYS A 8 5.80 -20.50 28.66
C LYS A 8 4.85 -21.54 29.24
N TRP A 9 3.58 -21.54 28.87
CA TRP A 9 2.59 -22.53 29.33
C TRP A 9 2.75 -23.90 28.65
N CYS A 10 3.08 -23.92 27.34
CA CYS A 10 3.44 -25.16 26.65
C CYS A 10 4.70 -25.83 27.24
N ASP A 11 5.66 -25.02 27.71
CA ASP A 11 6.91 -25.53 28.28
C ASP A 11 6.80 -25.95 29.75
N SER A 12 5.79 -25.50 30.49
CA SER A 12 5.72 -25.65 31.96
C SER A 12 4.81 -26.77 32.48
N GLY A 13 4.22 -27.59 31.60
CA GLY A 13 3.53 -28.82 32.04
C GLY A 13 2.53 -28.58 33.18
N GLY A 14 1.57 -27.68 32.98
CA GLY A 14 0.34 -27.55 33.75
C GLY A 14 0.41 -27.70 35.27
N GLY A 15 0.84 -26.64 35.98
CA GLY A 15 0.68 -26.52 37.44
C GLY A 15 0.23 -25.11 37.82
N GLY A 16 -0.94 -25.00 38.45
CA GLY A 16 -1.64 -23.73 38.70
C GLY A 16 -1.21 -22.97 39.95
N VAL A 17 -1.49 -21.66 39.96
CA VAL A 17 -1.68 -20.86 41.18
C VAL A 17 -2.81 -19.85 40.92
N GLY A 18 -3.76 -19.79 41.85
CA GLY A 18 -4.98 -18.99 41.78
C GLY A 18 -4.84 -17.57 42.30
N MET A 19 -5.75 -16.71 41.86
CA MET A 19 -6.05 -15.42 42.48
C MET A 19 -7.53 -15.11 42.23
N GLU A 20 -8.34 -15.11 43.29
CA GLU A 20 -9.75 -14.77 43.28
C GLU A 20 -9.91 -13.24 43.35
N VAL A 21 -10.52 -12.66 42.31
CA VAL A 21 -11.14 -11.34 42.35
C VAL A 21 -12.52 -11.46 41.72
N GLU A 22 -13.48 -10.77 42.31
CA GLU A 22 -14.91 -10.67 42.02
C GLU A 22 -15.21 -10.48 40.52
N VAL A 23 -15.51 -11.60 39.85
CA VAL A 23 -15.63 -11.75 38.39
C VAL A 23 -16.68 -12.84 38.20
N ARG A 24 -17.98 -12.51 38.13
CA ARG A 24 -19.04 -13.53 37.91
C ARG A 24 -19.64 -13.51 36.50
N ALA A 25 -19.65 -12.35 35.83
CA ALA A 25 -20.01 -12.26 34.40
C ALA A 25 -18.80 -12.46 33.47
N THR A 26 -17.59 -12.21 33.97
CA THR A 26 -16.33 -12.33 33.24
C THR A 26 -15.73 -13.73 33.34
N THR A 27 -16.10 -14.55 34.32
CA THR A 27 -15.63 -15.94 34.46
C THR A 27 -16.19 -16.85 33.39
N GLU A 28 -17.44 -16.67 32.99
CA GLU A 28 -18.06 -17.49 31.94
C GLU A 28 -17.50 -17.15 30.57
N VAL A 29 -17.32 -15.85 30.26
CA VAL A 29 -16.68 -15.42 29.01
C VAL A 29 -15.21 -15.84 28.97
N VAL A 30 -14.48 -15.71 30.08
CA VAL A 30 -13.09 -16.20 30.18
C VAL A 30 -13.04 -17.73 30.10
N ALA A 31 -13.99 -18.45 30.69
CA ALA A 31 -14.07 -19.90 30.57
C ALA A 31 -14.43 -20.35 29.16
N ILE A 32 -15.29 -19.62 28.44
CA ILE A 32 -15.65 -19.88 27.04
C ILE A 32 -14.47 -19.55 26.13
N VAL A 33 -13.82 -18.39 26.28
CA VAL A 33 -12.63 -18.04 25.51
C VAL A 33 -11.49 -19.01 25.81
N ARG A 34 -11.31 -19.42 27.07
CA ARG A 34 -10.31 -20.42 27.46
C ARG A 34 -10.69 -21.80 26.93
N SER A 35 -11.96 -22.20 26.92
CA SER A 35 -12.42 -23.45 26.30
C SER A 35 -12.34 -23.41 24.78
N VAL A 36 -12.56 -22.27 24.14
CA VAL A 36 -12.43 -22.09 22.68
C VAL A 36 -10.95 -22.02 22.30
N ALA A 37 -10.08 -21.42 23.11
CA ALA A 37 -8.63 -21.45 22.94
C ALA A 37 -8.05 -22.86 23.20
N THR A 38 -8.57 -23.57 24.20
CA THR A 38 -8.20 -24.98 24.48
C THR A 38 -8.76 -25.90 23.39
N ALA A 39 -9.95 -25.60 22.86
CA ALA A 39 -10.54 -26.33 21.73
C ALA A 39 -9.88 -25.96 20.40
N ALA A 40 -9.34 -24.76 20.24
CA ALA A 40 -8.51 -24.36 19.11
C ALA A 40 -7.15 -25.05 19.15
N ALA A 41 -6.53 -25.14 20.33
CA ALA A 41 -5.35 -25.97 20.58
C ALA A 41 -5.65 -27.48 20.43
N ALA A 42 -6.91 -27.91 20.62
CA ALA A 42 -7.36 -29.25 20.25
C ALA A 42 -7.73 -29.37 18.76
N ALA A 43 -8.13 -28.29 18.08
CA ALA A 43 -8.54 -28.26 16.68
C ALA A 43 -7.37 -28.15 15.69
N SER A 44 -6.16 -27.87 16.17
CA SER A 44 -4.94 -28.23 15.45
C SER A 44 -4.76 -29.74 15.30
N SER A 45 -5.59 -30.57 15.97
CA SER A 45 -5.83 -31.96 15.60
C SER A 45 -7.12 -32.09 14.77
N VAL A 46 -7.07 -32.87 13.69
CA VAL A 46 -8.07 -32.99 12.61
C VAL A 46 -9.50 -33.33 13.09
N SER A 47 -9.69 -33.85 14.31
CA SER A 47 -11.00 -34.19 14.88
C SER A 47 -11.68 -33.05 15.67
N GLY A 48 -10.98 -31.96 16.00
CA GLY A 48 -11.50 -30.91 16.90
C GLY A 48 -12.52 -29.95 16.29
N GLY A 49 -12.44 -29.66 14.99
CA GLY A 49 -13.29 -28.65 14.34
C GLY A 49 -14.78 -29.01 14.29
N GLN A 50 -15.12 -30.29 14.09
CA GLN A 50 -16.51 -30.75 14.16
C GLN A 50 -17.07 -30.69 15.59
N THR A 51 -16.21 -30.93 16.59
CA THR A 51 -16.59 -30.89 18.01
C THR A 51 -16.90 -29.45 18.44
N LEU A 52 -16.09 -28.47 18.03
CA LEU A 52 -16.33 -27.03 18.25
C LEU A 52 -17.70 -26.57 17.70
N LEU A 53 -18.14 -27.12 16.58
CA LEU A 53 -19.44 -26.80 16.00
C LEU A 53 -20.62 -27.48 16.72
N GLN A 54 -20.41 -28.68 17.26
CA GLN A 54 -21.39 -29.35 18.12
C GLN A 54 -21.58 -28.62 19.46
N PHE A 55 -20.62 -27.78 19.85
CA PHE A 55 -20.69 -26.92 21.02
C PHE A 55 -21.39 -25.58 20.81
N PHE A 56 -21.95 -25.27 19.64
CA PHE A 56 -22.92 -24.16 19.53
C PHE A 56 -24.30 -24.71 19.86
N PRO A 57 -24.77 -24.63 21.12
CA PRO A 57 -26.12 -25.03 21.43
C PRO A 57 -27.04 -24.04 20.73
N ASP A 58 -28.21 -24.49 20.30
CA ASP A 58 -29.25 -23.66 19.69
C ASP A 58 -29.65 -22.42 20.52
N ALA A 59 -29.21 -22.35 21.78
CA ALA A 59 -29.44 -21.30 22.75
C ALA A 59 -28.42 -20.14 22.75
N TRP A 60 -27.21 -20.29 22.20
CA TRP A 60 -26.12 -19.29 22.27
C TRP A 60 -26.19 -18.17 21.21
N LEU A 61 -27.36 -17.97 20.60
CA LEU A 61 -27.43 -17.41 19.26
C LEU A 61 -28.57 -16.41 19.05
N THR A 62 -29.19 -15.92 20.12
CA THR A 62 -30.38 -15.05 20.07
C THR A 62 -30.30 -13.77 20.92
N THR A 63 -29.24 -13.57 21.71
CA THR A 63 -29.07 -12.44 22.64
C THR A 63 -27.89 -11.53 22.26
N ALA A 64 -27.89 -10.28 22.72
CA ALA A 64 -26.84 -9.30 22.39
C ALA A 64 -25.44 -9.69 22.93
N THR A 65 -25.37 -10.46 24.02
CA THR A 65 -24.12 -11.05 24.54
C THR A 65 -23.49 -12.04 23.57
N ASP A 66 -24.30 -12.68 22.73
CA ASP A 66 -23.86 -13.69 21.77
C ASP A 66 -23.10 -13.05 20.61
N ILE A 67 -23.47 -11.84 20.19
CA ILE A 67 -22.77 -11.12 19.12
C ILE A 67 -21.33 -10.80 19.53
N SER A 68 -21.11 -10.39 20.78
CA SER A 68 -19.75 -10.13 21.27
C SER A 68 -18.89 -11.40 21.20
N LEU A 69 -19.44 -12.55 21.62
CA LEU A 69 -18.74 -13.83 21.52
C LEU A 69 -18.40 -14.18 20.06
N VAL A 70 -19.32 -13.96 19.14
CA VAL A 70 -19.11 -14.17 17.69
C VAL A 70 -18.01 -13.27 17.14
N LEU A 71 -17.96 -12.00 17.55
CA LEU A 71 -16.90 -11.09 17.14
C LEU A 71 -15.52 -11.56 17.65
N HIS A 72 -15.43 -12.02 18.90
CA HIS A 72 -14.20 -12.59 19.45
C HIS A 72 -13.81 -13.89 18.75
N LEU A 73 -14.79 -14.72 18.40
CA LEU A 73 -14.59 -15.94 17.66
C LEU A 73 -14.04 -15.67 16.25
N LEU A 74 -14.57 -14.66 15.53
CA LEU A 74 -14.05 -14.25 14.23
C LEU A 74 -12.63 -13.66 14.34
N ASP A 75 -12.31 -12.90 15.39
CA ASP A 75 -10.94 -12.43 15.64
C ASP A 75 -9.98 -13.58 15.93
N LEU A 76 -10.44 -14.55 16.72
CA LEU A 76 -9.67 -15.75 17.01
C LEU A 76 -9.44 -16.55 15.72
N PHE A 77 -10.46 -16.73 14.87
CA PHE A 77 -10.32 -17.41 13.59
C PHE A 77 -9.37 -16.69 12.65
N TRP A 78 -9.44 -15.36 12.60
CA TRP A 78 -8.48 -14.57 11.87
C TRP A 78 -7.04 -14.84 12.33
N GLY A 79 -6.81 -14.96 13.65
CA GLY A 79 -5.52 -15.37 14.21
C GLY A 79 -5.14 -16.85 13.99
N LEU A 80 -6.11 -17.77 14.00
CA LEU A 80 -5.87 -19.23 13.92
C LEU A 80 -5.73 -19.76 12.50
N ILE A 81 -6.58 -19.29 11.57
CA ILE A 81 -6.47 -19.62 10.14
C ILE A 81 -5.04 -19.35 9.69
N TRP A 82 -4.40 -18.31 10.23
CA TRP A 82 -3.00 -18.04 10.01
C TRP A 82 -2.05 -19.14 10.53
N THR A 83 -2.15 -19.52 11.80
CA THR A 83 -1.27 -20.55 12.39
C THR A 83 -1.42 -21.92 11.72
N CYS A 84 -2.61 -22.22 11.18
CA CYS A 84 -2.91 -23.52 10.57
C CYS A 84 -2.73 -23.55 9.04
N SER A 85 -2.90 -22.43 8.31
CA SER A 85 -2.79 -22.41 6.84
C SER A 85 -1.36 -22.49 6.30
N ILE A 86 -0.35 -22.47 7.18
CA ILE A 86 1.05 -22.74 6.84
C ILE A 86 1.33 -24.26 6.78
N ILE A 87 0.44 -25.09 7.33
CA ILE A 87 0.66 -26.53 7.49
C ILE A 87 -0.09 -27.30 6.40
N GLU A 88 0.64 -27.59 5.32
CA GLU A 88 0.45 -28.59 4.26
C GLU A 88 -0.97 -28.88 3.70
N PRO A 89 -1.11 -29.00 2.36
CA PRO A 89 -2.36 -29.33 1.69
C PRO A 89 -2.75 -30.82 1.88
N GLY A 90 -3.05 -31.22 3.11
CA GLY A 90 -3.74 -32.47 3.41
C GLY A 90 -5.23 -32.37 3.07
N SER A 91 -5.84 -33.48 2.60
CA SER A 91 -7.27 -33.54 2.25
C SER A 91 -8.20 -33.19 3.43
N SER A 92 -7.76 -33.41 4.67
CA SER A 92 -8.50 -33.11 5.90
C SER A 92 -8.52 -31.62 6.26
N ALA A 93 -7.43 -30.90 6.06
CA ALA A 93 -7.33 -29.45 6.33
C ALA A 93 -8.32 -28.64 5.46
N CYS A 94 -8.61 -29.15 4.26
CA CYS A 94 -9.55 -28.54 3.32
C CYS A 94 -10.99 -28.48 3.87
N HIS A 95 -11.47 -29.55 4.53
CA HIS A 95 -12.83 -29.60 5.09
C HIS A 95 -13.04 -28.59 6.21
N LEU A 96 -12.04 -28.42 7.07
CA LEU A 96 -12.08 -27.44 8.15
C LEU A 96 -12.13 -26.01 7.59
N ALA A 97 -11.35 -25.70 6.56
CA ALA A 97 -11.36 -24.40 5.92
C ALA A 97 -12.71 -24.08 5.24
N HIS A 98 -13.35 -25.07 4.59
CA HIS A 98 -14.71 -24.91 4.06
C HIS A 98 -15.75 -24.62 5.17
N THR A 99 -15.57 -25.25 6.32
CA THR A 99 -16.43 -25.07 7.49
C THR A 99 -16.28 -23.65 8.07
N TRP A 100 -15.04 -23.18 8.20
CA TRP A 100 -14.76 -21.79 8.62
C TRP A 100 -15.32 -20.77 7.64
N LEU A 101 -15.17 -21.03 6.34
CA LEU A 101 -15.75 -20.18 5.32
C LEU A 101 -17.28 -20.12 5.44
N ALA A 102 -17.95 -21.25 5.68
CA ALA A 102 -19.40 -21.27 5.88
C ALA A 102 -19.82 -20.44 7.10
N LEU A 103 -19.12 -20.57 8.23
CA LEU A 103 -19.38 -19.75 9.42
C LEU A 103 -19.19 -18.25 9.15
N ALA A 104 -18.09 -17.86 8.52
CA ALA A 104 -17.82 -16.46 8.19
C ALA A 104 -18.85 -15.88 7.20
N THR A 105 -19.41 -16.72 6.32
CA THR A 105 -20.34 -16.30 5.26
C THR A 105 -21.81 -16.40 5.67
N LEU A 106 -22.12 -16.82 6.90
CA LEU A 106 -23.48 -16.89 7.44
C LEU A 106 -24.32 -15.61 7.23
N PRO A 107 -23.78 -14.37 7.31
CA PRO A 107 -24.57 -13.17 7.04
C PRO A 107 -25.19 -13.11 5.63
N TRP A 108 -24.61 -13.80 4.66
CA TRP A 108 -25.05 -13.79 3.25
C TRP A 108 -25.59 -15.14 2.76
N MET A 109 -25.60 -16.18 3.62
CA MET A 109 -26.05 -17.52 3.23
C MET A 109 -27.57 -17.66 3.10
N ALA A 110 -28.37 -16.89 3.86
CA ALA A 110 -29.82 -17.04 3.90
C ALA A 110 -30.50 -16.68 2.58
N THR A 111 -29.87 -15.79 1.80
CA THR A 111 -30.39 -15.28 0.52
C THR A 111 -29.99 -16.13 -0.68
N GLU A 112 -29.05 -17.09 -0.51
CA GLU A 112 -28.41 -17.79 -1.61
C GLU A 112 -28.81 -19.27 -1.67
N VAL A 113 -29.38 -19.69 -2.80
CA VAL A 113 -29.89 -21.06 -2.99
C VAL A 113 -28.78 -22.03 -3.41
N LYS A 114 -27.67 -21.53 -3.96
CA LYS A 114 -26.60 -22.37 -4.54
C LYS A 114 -25.25 -22.06 -3.90
N LEU A 115 -24.76 -23.01 -3.09
CA LEU A 115 -23.45 -22.92 -2.41
C LEU A 115 -22.22 -23.07 -3.34
N MET A 116 -22.41 -23.05 -4.66
CA MET A 116 -21.36 -23.16 -5.68
C MET A 116 -20.33 -24.28 -5.43
N ASP A 117 -19.11 -23.93 -5.04
CA ASP A 117 -17.95 -24.79 -4.76
C ASP A 117 -17.68 -24.97 -3.25
N LEU A 118 -18.55 -24.45 -2.39
CA LEU A 118 -18.50 -24.63 -0.94
C LEU A 118 -18.95 -26.05 -0.56
N LYS A 119 -18.00 -26.87 -0.11
CA LYS A 119 -18.21 -28.28 0.24
C LYS A 119 -18.49 -28.44 1.73
N LEU A 120 -19.76 -28.51 2.11
CA LEU A 120 -20.20 -28.69 3.51
C LEU A 120 -20.77 -30.08 3.74
N VAL A 121 -20.38 -30.71 4.85
CA VAL A 121 -20.96 -31.99 5.30
C VAL A 121 -22.42 -31.79 5.70
N ASN A 122 -22.74 -30.68 6.38
CA ASN A 122 -24.07 -30.37 6.92
C ASN A 122 -24.65 -29.07 6.34
N ALA A 123 -24.69 -28.92 5.01
CA ALA A 123 -25.15 -27.69 4.36
C ALA A 123 -26.50 -27.14 4.88
N ARG A 124 -27.49 -28.02 5.14
CA ARG A 124 -28.81 -27.66 5.67
C ARG A 124 -28.77 -27.00 7.05
N GLN A 125 -27.79 -27.38 7.87
CA GLN A 125 -27.63 -26.83 9.21
C GLN A 125 -27.13 -25.38 9.13
N PHE A 126 -26.18 -25.10 8.24
CA PHE A 126 -25.68 -23.74 8.01
C PHE A 126 -26.75 -22.81 7.43
N THR A 127 -27.59 -23.29 6.52
CA THR A 127 -28.71 -22.48 6.02
C THR A 127 -29.77 -22.24 7.10
N HIS A 128 -30.05 -23.23 7.95
CA HIS A 128 -30.91 -23.06 9.12
C HIS A 128 -30.34 -22.03 10.11
N TRP A 129 -29.05 -22.12 10.42
CA TRP A 129 -28.35 -21.15 11.25
C TRP A 129 -28.40 -19.76 10.63
N SER A 130 -28.08 -19.61 9.36
CA SER A 130 -28.13 -18.30 8.68
C SER A 130 -29.51 -17.66 8.75
N ALA A 131 -30.60 -18.44 8.68
CA ALA A 131 -31.96 -17.92 8.81
C ALA A 131 -32.37 -17.59 10.26
N LYS A 132 -31.83 -18.34 11.23
CA LYS A 132 -32.13 -18.15 12.67
C LYS A 132 -31.27 -17.04 13.29
N LEU A 133 -30.05 -16.88 12.80
CA LEU A 133 -29.05 -15.94 13.28
C LEU A 133 -29.26 -14.58 12.65
N LYS A 134 -29.46 -13.57 13.48
CA LYS A 134 -29.54 -12.17 13.06
C LYS A 134 -28.16 -11.55 12.77
N TRP A 135 -27.20 -12.34 12.35
CA TRP A 135 -25.84 -11.88 12.05
C TRP A 135 -25.80 -10.99 10.82
N ASN A 136 -26.76 -11.16 9.91
CA ASN A 136 -26.97 -10.29 8.77
C ASN A 136 -27.43 -8.86 9.14
N GLU A 137 -27.91 -8.65 10.37
CA GLU A 137 -28.29 -7.32 10.88
C GLU A 137 -27.11 -6.59 11.54
N ASP A 138 -26.03 -7.28 11.94
CA ASP A 138 -24.88 -6.68 12.61
C ASP A 138 -23.70 -6.42 11.66
N VAL A 139 -23.51 -5.15 11.32
CA VAL A 139 -22.46 -4.64 10.43
C VAL A 139 -21.04 -5.02 10.91
N ARG A 140 -20.81 -5.14 12.23
CA ARG A 140 -19.48 -5.48 12.77
C ARG A 140 -19.13 -6.93 12.48
N VAL A 141 -20.12 -7.82 12.54
CA VAL A 141 -19.96 -9.23 12.18
C VAL A 141 -19.61 -9.33 10.70
N LYS A 142 -20.37 -8.67 9.81
CA LYS A 142 -20.08 -8.61 8.37
C LYS A 142 -18.67 -8.10 8.08
N SER A 143 -18.28 -6.99 8.72
CA SER A 143 -16.95 -6.39 8.59
C SER A 143 -15.82 -7.37 8.95
N LYS A 144 -15.92 -8.10 10.08
CA LYS A 144 -14.92 -9.11 10.47
C LYS A 144 -14.96 -10.35 9.57
N SER A 145 -16.15 -10.75 9.11
CA SER A 145 -16.32 -11.85 8.18
C SER A 145 -15.55 -11.63 6.87
N ILE A 146 -15.57 -10.41 6.32
CA ILE A 146 -14.79 -10.08 5.10
C ILE A 146 -13.30 -10.35 5.29
N ARG A 147 -12.74 -10.01 6.46
CA ARG A 147 -11.33 -10.31 6.77
C ARG A 147 -11.08 -11.81 6.70
N VAL A 148 -11.86 -12.59 7.46
CA VAL A 148 -11.75 -14.06 7.49
C VAL A 148 -11.86 -14.66 6.08
N ILE A 149 -12.79 -14.19 5.27
CA ILE A 149 -12.99 -14.66 3.88
C ILE A 149 -11.74 -14.40 3.01
N ALA A 150 -11.12 -13.22 3.16
CA ALA A 150 -9.99 -12.81 2.34
C ALA A 150 -8.71 -13.61 2.60
N VAL A 151 -8.45 -14.02 3.84
CA VAL A 151 -7.21 -14.75 4.21
C VAL A 151 -7.23 -16.24 3.86
N LEU A 152 -8.41 -16.83 3.68
CA LEU A 152 -8.52 -18.28 3.47
C LEU A 152 -7.70 -18.75 2.25
N PRO A 153 -7.13 -19.96 2.30
CA PRO A 153 -6.34 -20.50 1.20
C PRO A 153 -7.07 -20.50 -0.15
N GLY A 154 -6.34 -20.33 -1.26
CA GLY A 154 -6.89 -20.21 -2.61
C GLY A 154 -7.82 -21.33 -3.07
N ASN A 155 -7.56 -22.55 -2.64
CA ASN A 155 -8.34 -23.74 -2.99
C ASN A 155 -9.70 -23.83 -2.25
N VAL A 156 -9.97 -22.96 -1.29
CA VAL A 156 -11.18 -23.02 -0.45
C VAL A 156 -12.29 -22.19 -1.09
N ALA A 157 -13.20 -22.88 -1.78
CA ALA A 157 -14.39 -22.34 -2.43
C ALA A 157 -14.22 -20.93 -3.05
N PRO A 158 -13.25 -20.72 -3.96
CA PRO A 158 -12.99 -19.41 -4.56
C PRO A 158 -14.22 -18.77 -5.19
N ARG A 159 -15.12 -19.54 -5.81
CA ARG A 159 -16.33 -18.99 -6.46
C ARG A 159 -17.35 -18.51 -5.43
N TRP A 160 -17.56 -19.27 -4.36
CA TRP A 160 -18.41 -18.85 -3.23
C TRP A 160 -17.89 -17.56 -2.58
N ARG A 161 -16.57 -17.45 -2.36
CA ARG A 161 -15.97 -16.23 -1.80
C ARG A 161 -16.24 -15.01 -2.67
N CYS A 162 -16.04 -15.12 -3.99
CA CYS A 162 -16.37 -14.03 -4.90
C CYS A 162 -17.86 -13.68 -4.87
N GLN A 163 -18.77 -14.66 -4.77
CA GLN A 163 -20.21 -14.42 -4.65
C GLN A 163 -20.55 -13.64 -3.38
N VAL A 164 -19.96 -14.00 -2.24
CA VAL A 164 -20.19 -13.31 -0.97
C VAL A 164 -19.68 -11.87 -1.03
N VAL A 165 -18.52 -11.62 -1.64
CA VAL A 165 -18.05 -10.23 -1.82
C VAL A 165 -18.98 -9.44 -2.71
N ARG A 166 -19.53 -10.01 -3.80
CA ARG A 166 -20.56 -9.34 -4.61
C ARG A 166 -21.80 -9.00 -3.81
N ALA A 167 -22.28 -9.93 -2.99
CA ALA A 167 -23.41 -9.69 -2.10
C ALA A 167 -23.10 -8.53 -1.13
N ALA A 168 -21.94 -8.55 -0.48
CA ALA A 168 -21.52 -7.48 0.42
C ALA A 168 -21.36 -6.11 -0.28
N LEU A 169 -20.85 -6.08 -1.51
CA LEU A 169 -20.79 -4.86 -2.32
C LEU A 169 -22.19 -4.30 -2.65
N SER A 170 -23.16 -5.17 -2.89
CA SER A 170 -24.53 -4.75 -3.21
C SER A 170 -25.24 -4.08 -2.03
N GLU A 171 -24.89 -4.45 -0.80
CA GLU A 171 -25.44 -3.87 0.43
C GLU A 171 -24.88 -2.46 0.72
N ARG A 172 -23.67 -2.13 0.21
CA ARG A 172 -22.99 -0.83 0.37
C ARG A 172 -22.91 -0.31 1.81
N GLU A 173 -22.76 -1.20 2.78
CA GLU A 173 -22.68 -0.82 4.20
C GLU A 173 -21.38 -0.07 4.51
N ALA A 174 -21.49 1.11 5.12
CA ALA A 174 -20.38 2.05 5.32
C ALA A 174 -19.20 1.50 6.13
N GLN A 175 -19.41 0.53 7.04
CA GLN A 175 -18.29 -0.08 7.79
C GLN A 175 -17.72 -1.34 7.11
N VAL A 176 -18.47 -1.96 6.21
CA VAL A 176 -18.05 -3.18 5.49
C VAL A 176 -17.23 -2.79 4.25
N MET A 177 -17.64 -1.75 3.54
CA MET A 177 -16.97 -1.27 2.32
C MET A 177 -15.48 -0.95 2.51
N PRO A 178 -15.03 -0.27 3.58
CA PRO A 178 -13.61 -0.07 3.85
C PRO A 178 -12.87 -1.39 4.09
N GLN A 179 -13.50 -2.39 4.73
CA GLN A 179 -12.88 -3.70 4.91
C GLN A 179 -12.75 -4.47 3.61
N ILE A 180 -13.74 -4.37 2.72
CA ILE A 180 -13.62 -4.94 1.36
C ILE A 180 -12.43 -4.31 0.67
N ALA A 181 -12.34 -2.97 0.65
CA ALA A 181 -11.22 -2.25 0.04
C ALA A 181 -9.86 -2.67 0.62
N THR A 182 -9.75 -2.76 1.94
CA THR A 182 -8.50 -3.15 2.63
C THR A 182 -8.09 -4.60 2.38
N CYS A 183 -9.05 -5.53 2.42
CA CYS A 183 -8.77 -6.96 2.34
C CYS A 183 -8.79 -7.51 0.90
N PHE A 184 -9.26 -6.75 -0.07
CA PHE A 184 -9.37 -7.21 -1.45
C PHE A 184 -8.04 -7.63 -2.08
N PRO A 185 -6.91 -6.90 -1.91
CA PRO A 185 -5.61 -7.38 -2.38
C PRO A 185 -5.25 -8.78 -1.87
N LEU A 186 -5.58 -9.06 -0.59
CA LEU A 186 -5.30 -10.33 0.06
C LEU A 186 -6.14 -11.45 -0.55
N MET A 187 -7.41 -11.14 -0.79
CA MET A 187 -8.31 -12.08 -1.45
C MET A 187 -7.85 -12.37 -2.89
N VAL A 188 -7.42 -11.37 -3.66
CA VAL A 188 -6.90 -11.55 -5.02
C VAL A 188 -5.66 -12.45 -5.02
N GLN A 189 -4.72 -12.20 -4.10
CA GLN A 189 -3.54 -13.04 -3.93
C GLN A 189 -3.91 -14.50 -3.62
N GLN A 190 -4.88 -14.72 -2.72
CA GLN A 190 -5.29 -16.06 -2.32
C GLN A 190 -6.07 -16.79 -3.41
N VAL A 191 -7.12 -16.16 -3.95
CA VAL A 191 -8.02 -16.76 -4.94
C VAL A 191 -7.32 -17.02 -6.29
N GLY A 192 -6.26 -16.26 -6.58
CA GLY A 192 -5.48 -16.38 -7.81
C GLY A 192 -6.15 -15.73 -9.02
N SER A 193 -5.45 -15.79 -10.15
CA SER A 193 -5.79 -15.04 -11.38
C SER A 193 -7.15 -15.40 -11.97
N GLY A 194 -7.63 -16.64 -11.82
CA GLY A 194 -8.89 -17.06 -12.44
C GLY A 194 -10.14 -16.36 -11.87
N SER A 195 -10.46 -16.60 -10.60
CA SER A 195 -11.71 -16.09 -10.00
C SER A 195 -11.55 -14.72 -9.35
N GLY A 196 -10.34 -14.36 -8.92
CA GLY A 196 -10.06 -13.07 -8.26
C GLY A 196 -10.07 -11.91 -9.25
N GLN A 197 -9.46 -12.07 -10.42
CA GLN A 197 -9.36 -11.00 -11.43
C GLN A 197 -10.72 -10.58 -11.99
N GLN A 198 -11.66 -11.53 -12.14
CA GLN A 198 -13.02 -11.25 -12.61
C GLN A 198 -13.77 -10.28 -11.69
N LEU A 199 -13.42 -10.26 -10.40
CA LEU A 199 -14.07 -9.42 -9.40
C LEU A 199 -13.41 -8.04 -9.28
N VAL A 200 -12.22 -7.85 -9.86
CA VAL A 200 -11.45 -6.59 -9.74
C VAL A 200 -12.29 -5.42 -10.20
N GLY A 201 -12.79 -5.44 -11.44
CA GLY A 201 -13.59 -4.33 -11.98
C GLY A 201 -14.83 -4.01 -11.13
N GLU A 202 -15.51 -5.03 -10.60
CA GLU A 202 -16.69 -4.87 -9.75
C GLU A 202 -16.36 -4.23 -8.40
N VAL A 203 -15.38 -4.79 -7.67
CA VAL A 203 -14.95 -4.29 -6.35
C VAL A 203 -14.39 -2.89 -6.46
N VAL A 204 -13.46 -2.71 -7.40
CA VAL A 204 -12.88 -1.42 -7.73
C VAL A 204 -13.99 -0.42 -8.02
N GLY A 205 -14.85 -0.68 -9.02
CA GLY A 205 -15.90 0.25 -9.39
C GLY A 205 -16.79 0.63 -8.20
N ALA A 206 -17.07 -0.30 -7.30
CA ALA A 206 -17.87 -0.05 -6.11
C ALA A 206 -17.15 0.74 -5.01
N VAL A 207 -15.91 0.39 -4.66
CA VAL A 207 -15.16 1.09 -3.59
C VAL A 207 -14.76 2.50 -4.02
N ILE A 208 -14.57 2.68 -5.31
CA ILE A 208 -14.24 3.97 -5.91
C ILE A 208 -15.44 4.87 -5.95
N ASN A 209 -16.55 4.40 -6.50
CA ASN A 209 -17.77 5.19 -6.54
C ASN A 209 -18.51 5.20 -5.19
N SER A 210 -17.80 4.94 -4.09
CA SER A 210 -18.34 4.99 -2.74
C SER A 210 -18.45 6.44 -2.27
N PRO A 211 -19.60 6.87 -1.73
CA PRO A 211 -19.73 8.19 -1.11
C PRO A 211 -18.97 8.29 0.23
N ASP A 212 -18.53 7.15 0.79
CA ASP A 212 -17.79 7.11 2.04
C ASP A 212 -16.29 7.31 1.83
N THR A 213 -15.77 8.42 2.34
CA THR A 213 -14.33 8.76 2.28
C THR A 213 -13.43 7.73 2.96
N ALA A 214 -13.91 7.00 3.97
CA ALA A 214 -13.11 5.96 4.62
C ALA A 214 -12.89 4.77 3.68
N THR A 215 -13.92 4.38 2.92
CA THR A 215 -13.83 3.36 1.88
C THR A 215 -12.82 3.76 0.81
N VAL A 216 -12.93 4.98 0.30
CA VAL A 216 -12.05 5.42 -0.78
C VAL A 216 -10.61 5.53 -0.30
N ARG A 217 -10.38 6.06 0.91
CA ARG A 217 -9.05 6.09 1.52
C ARG A 217 -8.46 4.69 1.69
N ALA A 218 -9.27 3.73 2.16
CA ALA A 218 -8.85 2.34 2.28
C ALA A 218 -8.50 1.74 0.91
N ALA A 219 -9.28 2.03 -0.14
CA ALA A 219 -9.02 1.57 -1.50
C ALA A 219 -7.70 2.15 -2.04
N ALA A 220 -7.47 3.45 -1.87
CA ALA A 220 -6.22 4.10 -2.27
C ALA A 220 -5.01 3.50 -1.55
N HIS A 221 -5.10 3.29 -0.24
CA HIS A 221 -4.00 2.71 0.55
C HIS A 221 -3.68 1.25 0.15
N SER A 222 -4.70 0.46 -0.15
CA SER A 222 -4.57 -0.94 -0.53
C SER A 222 -4.28 -1.15 -2.02
N PHE A 223 -4.33 -0.10 -2.82
CA PHE A 223 -4.21 -0.20 -4.26
C PHE A 223 -2.85 -0.71 -4.72
N ARG A 224 -1.76 -0.21 -4.14
CA ARG A 224 -0.40 -0.72 -4.41
C ARG A 224 -0.34 -2.23 -4.19
N GLN A 225 -0.88 -2.72 -3.07
CA GLN A 225 -0.91 -4.15 -2.76
C GLN A 225 -1.77 -4.92 -3.78
N LEU A 226 -2.88 -4.35 -4.23
CA LEU A 226 -3.74 -4.94 -5.26
C LEU A 226 -2.97 -5.13 -6.57
N LEU A 227 -2.27 -4.10 -7.05
CA LEU A 227 -1.46 -4.18 -8.27
C LEU A 227 -0.37 -5.25 -8.14
N CYS A 228 0.36 -5.24 -7.02
CA CYS A 228 1.40 -6.24 -6.80
C CYS A 228 0.82 -7.66 -6.71
N ALA A 229 -0.39 -7.83 -6.17
CA ALA A 229 -1.07 -9.12 -6.11
C ALA A 229 -1.55 -9.59 -7.50
N LEU A 230 -2.07 -8.67 -8.33
CA LEU A 230 -2.45 -8.96 -9.72
C LEU A 230 -1.25 -9.35 -10.59
N LEU A 231 -0.09 -8.80 -10.28
CA LEU A 231 1.19 -9.12 -10.89
C LEU A 231 1.84 -10.41 -10.36
N HIS A 232 1.22 -11.06 -9.36
CA HIS A 232 1.79 -12.22 -8.67
C HIS A 232 3.15 -11.95 -7.99
N LEU A 233 3.37 -10.71 -7.54
CA LEU A 233 4.60 -10.26 -6.89
C LEU A 233 4.46 -10.17 -5.38
N THR A 234 3.26 -10.45 -4.85
CA THR A 234 3.06 -10.51 -3.41
C THR A 234 3.32 -11.90 -2.86
N SER A 235 3.89 -11.92 -1.66
CA SER A 235 3.98 -13.06 -0.77
C SER A 235 3.32 -12.68 0.55
N LEU A 236 2.72 -13.65 1.22
CA LEU A 236 2.17 -13.43 2.56
C LEU A 236 3.29 -13.56 3.57
N ARG A 237 3.45 -12.55 4.44
CA ARG A 237 4.39 -12.62 5.55
C ARG A 237 3.70 -12.31 6.88
N ILE A 238 4.37 -12.78 7.93
CA ILE A 238 4.07 -12.41 9.31
C ILE A 238 4.94 -11.24 9.68
N ASP A 239 4.31 -10.12 9.97
CA ASP A 239 5.01 -9.03 10.65
C ASP A 239 5.16 -9.38 12.13
N LYS A 240 6.23 -10.12 12.46
CA LYS A 240 6.59 -10.46 13.85
C LYS A 240 6.92 -9.24 14.71
N CYS A 241 7.15 -8.08 14.09
CA CYS A 241 7.72 -6.89 14.75
C CYS A 241 6.71 -5.87 15.26
N LYS A 242 5.41 -6.03 14.99
CA LYS A 242 4.38 -5.08 15.46
C LYS A 242 3.48 -5.72 16.51
N GLU A 243 3.96 -5.76 17.75
CA GLU A 243 3.23 -6.34 18.90
C GLU A 243 1.85 -5.69 19.18
N ASN A 244 1.53 -4.56 18.52
CA ASN A 244 0.32 -3.77 18.78
C ASN A 244 -0.69 -3.70 17.61
N GLU A 245 -0.38 -4.26 16.43
CA GLU A 245 -1.33 -4.24 15.30
C GLU A 245 -2.08 -5.58 15.20
N ASN A 246 -3.42 -5.53 15.27
CA ASN A 246 -4.33 -6.68 15.11
C ASN A 246 -4.32 -7.33 13.70
N THR A 247 -3.29 -7.09 12.91
CA THR A 247 -3.11 -7.59 11.55
C THR A 247 -1.82 -8.41 11.48
N PRO A 248 -1.85 -9.71 11.85
CA PRO A 248 -0.66 -10.56 11.81
C PRO A 248 -0.20 -10.88 10.38
N ILE A 249 -0.97 -10.47 9.36
CA ILE A 249 -0.75 -10.81 7.96
C ILE A 249 -0.69 -9.54 7.14
N SER A 250 0.42 -9.37 6.44
CA SER A 250 0.62 -8.32 5.47
C SER A 250 1.02 -8.93 4.12
N LEU A 251 0.53 -8.33 3.04
CA LEU A 251 1.01 -8.63 1.71
C LEU A 251 2.33 -7.91 1.49
N HIS A 252 3.40 -8.68 1.39
CA HIS A 252 4.69 -8.16 0.99
C HIS A 252 4.88 -8.37 -0.49
N CYS A 253 4.84 -7.27 -1.22
CA CYS A 253 5.38 -7.27 -2.56
C CYS A 253 6.90 -7.45 -2.47
N THR A 254 7.40 -8.48 -3.14
CA THR A 254 8.81 -8.83 -3.17
C THR A 254 9.64 -7.65 -3.68
N VAL A 255 9.13 -6.90 -4.65
CA VAL A 255 9.82 -5.77 -5.32
C VAL A 255 9.86 -4.53 -4.45
N CYS A 256 8.71 -4.23 -3.88
CA CYS A 256 8.45 -3.00 -3.14
C CYS A 256 9.08 -2.99 -1.76
N SER A 257 9.18 -4.16 -1.14
CA SER A 257 9.59 -4.28 0.27
C SER A 257 11.10 -4.29 0.44
N ASP A 258 11.87 -4.64 -0.60
CA ASP A 258 13.33 -4.73 -0.53
C ASP A 258 13.98 -4.15 -1.79
N PRO A 259 14.08 -2.81 -1.88
CA PRO A 259 14.70 -2.14 -3.02
C PRO A 259 16.20 -2.42 -3.14
N LEU A 260 16.84 -3.10 -2.19
CA LEU A 260 18.29 -3.37 -2.27
C LEU A 260 18.60 -4.80 -2.72
N SER A 261 17.61 -5.69 -2.69
CA SER A 261 17.78 -7.04 -3.22
C SER A 261 17.99 -6.97 -4.75
N SER A 262 19.12 -7.48 -5.23
CA SER A 262 19.52 -7.48 -6.65
C SER A 262 18.64 -8.44 -7.44
N TRP A 263 17.84 -7.92 -8.36
CA TRP A 263 16.80 -8.72 -9.02
C TRP A 263 17.16 -9.14 -10.43
N LYS A 264 16.85 -10.40 -10.74
CA LYS A 264 16.84 -10.92 -12.11
C LYS A 264 15.47 -10.65 -12.70
N THR A 265 15.39 -9.65 -13.58
CA THR A 265 14.20 -9.16 -14.31
C THR A 265 13.53 -10.17 -15.25
N ALA A 266 13.91 -11.45 -15.21
CA ALA A 266 13.62 -12.41 -16.28
C ALA A 266 12.18 -12.98 -16.28
N ASP A 267 11.46 -12.98 -15.15
CA ASP A 267 10.17 -13.69 -15.03
C ASP A 267 8.98 -12.81 -14.59
N LEU A 268 9.06 -11.48 -14.78
CA LEU A 268 7.92 -10.61 -14.49
C LEU A 268 6.79 -10.85 -15.51
N GLN A 269 5.71 -11.49 -15.07
CA GLN A 269 4.45 -11.54 -15.83
C GLN A 269 3.93 -10.12 -16.04
N ARG A 270 3.58 -9.79 -17.29
CA ARG A 270 3.05 -8.46 -17.66
C ARG A 270 1.60 -8.32 -17.17
N VAL A 271 1.24 -7.15 -16.63
CA VAL A 271 -0.17 -6.79 -16.39
C VAL A 271 -0.90 -6.78 -17.73
N ASP A 272 -2.11 -7.34 -17.77
CA ASP A 272 -3.00 -7.13 -18.91
C ASP A 272 -3.42 -5.64 -18.94
N PRO A 273 -3.03 -4.87 -19.97
CA PRO A 273 -3.39 -3.47 -20.12
C PRO A 273 -4.91 -3.21 -20.05
N THR A 274 -5.76 -4.22 -20.35
CA THR A 274 -7.22 -4.07 -20.34
C THR A 274 -7.86 -4.09 -18.94
N LEU A 275 -7.23 -4.73 -17.95
CA LEU A 275 -7.67 -4.68 -16.55
C LEU A 275 -7.54 -3.24 -15.99
N VAL A 276 -6.55 -2.53 -16.51
CA VAL A 276 -6.21 -1.16 -16.16
C VAL A 276 -7.16 -0.20 -16.85
N SER A 277 -7.47 -0.43 -18.13
CA SER A 277 -8.41 0.41 -18.87
C SER A 277 -9.83 0.38 -18.30
N HIS A 278 -10.34 -0.77 -17.86
CA HIS A 278 -11.67 -0.85 -17.21
C HIS A 278 -11.72 -0.06 -15.90
N PHE A 279 -10.61 -0.07 -15.16
CA PHE A 279 -10.46 0.70 -13.95
C PHE A 279 -10.46 2.21 -14.30
N LEU A 280 -9.81 2.63 -15.40
CA LEU A 280 -9.82 4.02 -15.87
C LEU A 280 -11.21 4.50 -16.30
N GLU A 281 -12.01 3.65 -16.94
CA GLU A 281 -13.38 3.99 -17.34
C GLU A 281 -14.32 4.19 -16.14
N LEU A 282 -14.12 3.41 -15.07
CA LEU A 282 -14.90 3.55 -13.83
C LEU A 282 -14.64 4.87 -13.11
N LEU A 283 -13.48 5.50 -13.32
CA LEU A 283 -13.14 6.83 -12.79
C LEU A 283 -13.79 7.97 -13.57
N ARG A 284 -14.13 7.75 -14.85
CA ARG A 284 -14.66 8.77 -15.75
C ARG A 284 -16.15 9.08 -15.50
N LEU A 285 -16.88 8.16 -14.87
CA LEU A 285 -18.34 8.24 -14.72
C LEU A 285 -18.79 8.91 -13.41
N SER A 286 -17.88 9.21 -12.49
CA SER A 286 -18.19 9.78 -11.19
C SER A 286 -17.93 11.28 -11.14
N ASN A 287 -18.93 12.07 -11.54
CA ASN A 287 -18.86 13.53 -11.57
C ASN A 287 -18.68 14.19 -10.17
N ASP A 288 -18.91 13.47 -9.07
CA ASP A 288 -18.71 13.95 -7.69
C ASP A 288 -17.52 13.29 -6.96
N ALA A 289 -16.70 12.47 -7.64
CA ALA A 289 -15.63 11.71 -6.99
C ALA A 289 -14.22 12.16 -7.40
N VAL A 290 -13.82 13.30 -6.84
CA VAL A 290 -12.42 13.74 -6.71
C VAL A 290 -11.57 12.73 -5.92
N VAL A 291 -12.21 11.79 -5.21
CA VAL A 291 -11.55 10.95 -4.20
C VAL A 291 -10.83 9.72 -4.81
N VAL A 292 -10.99 9.37 -6.09
CA VAL A 292 -10.60 8.00 -6.50
C VAL A 292 -9.89 7.79 -7.82
N VAL A 293 -9.68 8.90 -8.49
CA VAL A 293 -9.03 9.00 -9.79
C VAL A 293 -7.57 8.52 -9.82
N VAL A 294 -7.00 8.29 -8.64
CA VAL A 294 -5.57 8.43 -8.44
C VAL A 294 -4.90 7.04 -8.43
N ALA A 295 -5.62 5.95 -8.16
CA ALA A 295 -5.07 4.59 -8.21
C ALA A 295 -4.54 4.18 -9.60
N VAL A 296 -5.14 4.61 -10.71
CA VAL A 296 -5.20 3.76 -11.91
C VAL A 296 -4.21 4.08 -13.00
N VAL A 297 -3.58 5.22 -12.91
CA VAL A 297 -2.76 5.77 -14.00
C VAL A 297 -1.54 4.89 -14.28
N GLU A 298 -1.29 3.93 -13.40
CA GLU A 298 -0.04 3.25 -13.22
C GLU A 298 0.03 1.85 -13.83
N SER A 299 -0.81 1.49 -14.81
CA SER A 299 -0.67 0.17 -15.43
C SER A 299 -0.83 0.07 -16.95
N LEU A 300 -0.67 1.18 -17.69
CA LEU A 300 -0.75 1.16 -19.16
C LEU A 300 0.33 1.99 -19.86
N PRO A 301 1.06 1.41 -20.84
CA PRO A 301 1.73 2.16 -21.89
C PRO A 301 0.76 2.45 -23.05
N GLY A 302 0.64 3.73 -23.47
CA GLY A 302 0.32 4.10 -24.85
C GLY A 302 -1.01 4.81 -25.17
N ALA A 303 -2.04 4.79 -24.31
CA ALA A 303 -3.35 5.41 -24.64
C ALA A 303 -3.98 6.29 -23.53
N ALA A 304 -3.41 6.33 -22.33
CA ALA A 304 -4.00 7.03 -21.16
C ALA A 304 -3.35 8.38 -20.83
N GLU A 305 -2.31 8.80 -21.57
CA GLU A 305 -1.51 9.99 -21.27
C GLU A 305 -2.35 11.29 -21.22
N SER A 306 -3.35 11.44 -22.10
CA SER A 306 -4.23 12.62 -22.12
C SER A 306 -5.29 12.63 -21.01
N HIS A 307 -5.73 11.47 -20.53
CA HIS A 307 -6.81 11.38 -19.53
C HIS A 307 -6.27 11.54 -18.10
N PHE A 308 -5.03 11.14 -17.84
CA PHE A 308 -4.36 11.41 -16.55
C PHE A 308 -4.24 12.91 -16.24
N LEU A 309 -4.07 13.74 -17.29
CA LEU A 309 -3.91 15.20 -17.18
C LEU A 309 -5.18 15.92 -16.71
N GLU A 310 -6.32 15.50 -17.22
CA GLU A 310 -7.62 16.10 -16.86
C GLU A 310 -7.98 15.73 -15.41
N LEU A 311 -7.52 14.55 -14.98
CA LEU A 311 -7.79 13.93 -13.71
C LEU A 311 -6.98 14.51 -12.53
N LEU A 312 -5.67 14.76 -12.70
CA LEU A 312 -4.87 15.49 -11.70
C LEU A 312 -5.38 16.93 -11.48
N ARG A 313 -5.83 17.58 -12.56
CA ARG A 313 -6.40 18.94 -12.52
C ARG A 313 -7.73 19.04 -11.77
N LEU A 314 -8.54 17.98 -11.79
CA LEU A 314 -9.85 17.95 -11.13
C LEU A 314 -9.75 17.62 -9.62
N SER A 315 -8.59 17.17 -9.12
CA SER A 315 -8.47 16.53 -7.80
C SER A 315 -8.07 17.42 -6.61
N ASN A 316 -8.07 18.76 -6.77
CA ASN A 316 -7.56 19.70 -5.75
C ASN A 316 -8.20 19.54 -4.34
N ASP A 317 -9.38 18.94 -4.23
CA ASP A 317 -10.09 18.75 -2.95
C ASP A 317 -9.70 17.47 -2.18
N ALA A 318 -8.88 16.57 -2.75
CA ALA A 318 -8.55 15.27 -2.15
C ALA A 318 -7.04 15.00 -2.00
N VAL A 319 -6.33 15.93 -1.37
CA VAL A 319 -4.88 15.88 -1.06
C VAL A 319 -4.37 14.50 -0.61
N VAL A 320 -5.09 13.85 0.33
CA VAL A 320 -4.71 12.53 0.89
C VAL A 320 -4.57 11.46 -0.20
N VAL A 321 -5.40 11.57 -1.23
CA VAL A 321 -5.44 10.60 -2.33
C VAL A 321 -4.27 10.85 -3.28
N VAL A 322 -4.01 12.12 -3.63
CA VAL A 322 -2.86 12.51 -4.45
C VAL A 322 -1.56 12.05 -3.81
N VAL A 323 -1.39 12.25 -2.50
CA VAL A 323 -0.24 11.77 -1.73
C VAL A 323 -0.07 10.25 -1.86
N ALA A 324 -1.12 9.47 -1.62
CA ALA A 324 -1.05 8.00 -1.66
C ALA A 324 -0.60 7.45 -3.03
N VAL A 325 -0.83 8.19 -4.10
CA VAL A 325 -0.48 7.76 -5.46
C VAL A 325 0.88 8.20 -5.86
N VAL A 326 1.25 9.42 -5.50
CA VAL A 326 2.64 9.85 -5.57
C VAL A 326 3.54 8.86 -4.81
N GLU A 327 3.05 8.28 -3.70
CA GLU A 327 3.73 7.20 -2.96
C GLU A 327 3.69 5.81 -3.63
N SER A 328 2.75 5.57 -4.53
CA SER A 328 2.60 4.28 -5.25
C SER A 328 3.41 4.24 -6.55
N LEU A 329 3.64 5.39 -7.19
CA LEU A 329 4.31 5.49 -8.49
C LEU A 329 5.66 4.79 -8.59
N PRO A 330 6.56 4.88 -7.60
CA PRO A 330 7.85 4.19 -7.68
C PRO A 330 7.71 2.67 -7.76
N ALA A 331 6.71 2.10 -7.09
CA ALA A 331 6.43 0.67 -7.21
C ALA A 331 6.13 0.36 -8.67
N VAL A 332 5.22 1.10 -9.26
CA VAL A 332 4.77 0.87 -10.63
C VAL A 332 5.88 1.03 -11.65
N VAL A 333 6.68 2.10 -11.53
CA VAL A 333 7.81 2.31 -12.44
C VAL A 333 8.82 1.16 -12.33
N ASN A 334 9.09 0.68 -11.11
CA ASN A 334 9.95 -0.49 -10.91
C ASN A 334 9.34 -1.80 -11.46
N HIS A 335 8.02 -1.87 -11.60
CA HIS A 335 7.31 -3.04 -12.13
C HIS A 335 7.09 -2.98 -13.64
N SER A 336 7.09 -1.79 -14.24
CA SER A 336 6.94 -1.62 -15.68
C SER A 336 8.27 -1.88 -16.38
N THR A 337 8.36 -2.93 -17.19
CA THR A 337 9.54 -3.23 -18.01
C THR A 337 9.78 -2.24 -19.14
N THR A 338 8.86 -1.30 -19.34
CA THR A 338 8.94 -0.26 -20.37
C THR A 338 9.65 0.95 -19.80
N THR A 339 10.64 1.46 -20.55
CA THR A 339 11.22 2.81 -20.34
C THR A 339 10.08 3.77 -20.03
N THR A 340 10.08 4.33 -18.82
CA THR A 340 9.07 5.28 -18.38
C THR A 340 8.97 6.38 -19.43
N SER A 341 7.79 6.58 -20.03
CA SER A 341 7.66 7.61 -21.06
C SER A 341 8.03 8.95 -20.43
N THR A 342 8.82 9.77 -21.12
CA THR A 342 9.20 11.12 -20.67
C THR A 342 7.97 11.96 -20.30
N HIS A 343 6.82 11.63 -20.90
CA HIS A 343 5.54 12.21 -20.57
C HIS A 343 5.10 11.97 -19.12
N VAL A 344 5.18 10.72 -18.62
CA VAL A 344 4.82 10.39 -17.22
C VAL A 344 5.72 11.15 -16.24
N ILE A 345 7.01 11.26 -16.57
CA ILE A 345 7.99 12.03 -15.77
C ILE A 345 7.60 13.51 -15.73
N ASN A 346 7.32 14.13 -16.87
CA ASN A 346 6.94 15.54 -16.93
C ASN A 346 5.65 15.83 -16.15
N GLN A 347 4.69 14.91 -16.20
CA GLN A 347 3.45 15.03 -15.43
C GLN A 347 3.66 14.89 -13.94
N TYR A 348 4.53 13.96 -13.53
CA TYR A 348 4.92 13.80 -12.15
C TYR A 348 5.60 15.08 -11.65
N LEU A 349 6.47 15.69 -12.45
CA LEU A 349 7.12 16.96 -12.13
C LEU A 349 6.16 18.15 -12.11
N PHE A 350 5.05 18.13 -12.85
CA PHE A 350 4.01 19.16 -12.76
C PHE A 350 3.41 19.28 -11.34
N LEU A 351 3.44 18.20 -10.55
CA LEU A 351 3.00 18.21 -9.15
C LEU A 351 3.91 19.04 -8.23
N LEU A 352 5.09 19.50 -8.69
CA LEU A 352 5.91 20.46 -7.95
C LEU A 352 5.24 21.81 -7.74
N SER A 353 4.30 22.15 -8.64
CA SER A 353 3.49 23.37 -8.54
C SER A 353 2.19 23.15 -7.77
N HIS A 354 2.02 21.99 -7.10
CA HIS A 354 0.81 21.70 -6.34
C HIS A 354 0.75 22.58 -5.06
N PRO A 355 -0.41 23.16 -4.72
CA PRO A 355 -0.51 24.08 -3.57
C PRO A 355 -0.34 23.38 -2.22
N ASP A 356 -0.66 22.09 -2.14
CA ASP A 356 -0.50 21.31 -0.93
C ASP A 356 0.92 20.75 -0.78
N LYS A 357 1.58 21.12 0.32
CA LYS A 357 2.95 20.70 0.65
C LYS A 357 3.11 19.19 0.83
N SER A 358 2.08 18.48 1.29
CA SER A 358 2.18 17.02 1.49
C SER A 358 2.33 16.27 0.17
N VAL A 359 1.70 16.76 -0.90
CA VAL A 359 1.86 16.22 -2.27
C VAL A 359 3.28 16.42 -2.76
N VAL A 360 3.80 17.65 -2.63
CA VAL A 360 5.17 17.99 -3.02
C VAL A 360 6.20 17.17 -2.23
N SER A 361 5.98 16.98 -0.93
CA SER A 361 6.90 16.22 -0.09
C SER A 361 6.88 14.73 -0.42
N ALA A 362 5.69 14.16 -0.67
CA ALA A 362 5.57 12.80 -1.19
C ALA A 362 6.29 12.66 -2.54
N LEU A 363 6.17 13.66 -3.41
CA LEU A 363 6.82 13.67 -4.73
C LEU A 363 8.34 13.63 -4.58
N ALA A 364 8.87 14.52 -3.76
CA ALA A 364 10.28 14.64 -3.47
C ALA A 364 10.86 13.38 -2.82
N GLY A 365 10.13 12.74 -1.91
CA GLY A 365 10.55 11.48 -1.31
C GLY A 365 10.71 10.33 -2.31
N ASN A 366 9.89 10.34 -3.36
CA ASN A 366 9.76 9.23 -4.31
C ASN A 366 10.54 9.44 -5.61
N ILE A 367 10.85 10.67 -6.01
CA ILE A 367 11.57 10.97 -7.26
C ILE A 367 12.97 10.37 -7.31
N GLY A 368 13.62 10.20 -6.15
CA GLY A 368 14.92 9.52 -6.09
C GLY A 368 14.88 8.05 -6.48
N ILE A 369 13.71 7.40 -6.46
CA ILE A 369 13.55 6.03 -6.96
C ILE A 369 13.49 6.03 -8.49
N LEU A 370 12.90 7.08 -9.09
CA LEU A 370 12.83 7.26 -10.54
C LEU A 370 14.19 7.61 -11.14
N VAL A 371 14.95 8.49 -10.48
CA VAL A 371 16.28 8.95 -10.94
C VAL A 371 17.36 7.89 -10.71
N CYS A 372 17.28 7.16 -9.60
CA CYS A 372 18.26 6.13 -9.23
C CYS A 372 17.52 4.81 -8.95
N PRO A 373 17.11 4.08 -10.00
CA PRO A 373 16.37 2.85 -9.82
C PRO A 373 17.21 1.82 -9.05
N PRO A 374 16.60 1.15 -8.07
CA PRO A 374 17.28 0.12 -7.30
C PRO A 374 17.77 -1.02 -8.20
N GLY A 375 19.01 -1.47 -7.98
CA GLY A 375 19.57 -2.66 -8.65
C GLY A 375 20.34 -2.42 -9.95
N GLN A 376 20.57 -1.16 -10.38
CA GLN A 376 21.57 -0.91 -11.41
C GLN A 376 22.97 -1.18 -10.86
N ASP A 377 23.70 -2.12 -11.50
CA ASP A 377 25.06 -2.47 -11.13
C ASP A 377 25.96 -1.23 -11.15
N SER A 378 26.55 -0.91 -9.99
CA SER A 378 27.41 0.26 -9.77
C SER A 378 28.63 0.34 -10.70
N LYS A 379 28.89 -0.71 -11.50
CA LYS A 379 29.98 -0.81 -12.46
C LYS A 379 29.64 -0.18 -13.81
N ASN A 380 28.35 -0.09 -14.17
CA ASN A 380 27.89 0.65 -15.34
C ASN A 380 27.34 1.99 -14.85
N LEU A 381 28.26 2.91 -14.51
CA LEU A 381 28.03 4.33 -14.17
C LEU A 381 27.42 5.15 -15.33
N ILE A 382 26.53 4.54 -16.12
CA ILE A 382 25.84 5.22 -17.20
C ILE A 382 24.79 6.12 -16.58
N VAL A 383 24.79 7.38 -16.99
CA VAL A 383 23.79 8.35 -16.58
C VAL A 383 22.40 7.83 -16.95
N SER A 384 21.46 7.77 -16.01
CA SER A 384 20.07 7.42 -16.33
C SER A 384 19.50 8.51 -17.24
N ILE A 385 18.97 8.09 -18.40
CA ILE A 385 18.33 8.97 -19.37
C ILE A 385 17.13 9.68 -18.72
N GLU A 386 16.39 8.94 -17.88
CA GLU A 386 15.27 9.46 -17.09
C GLU A 386 15.75 10.49 -16.06
N GLY A 387 16.89 10.21 -15.39
CA GLY A 387 17.53 11.15 -14.49
C GLY A 387 17.95 12.45 -15.17
N GLU A 388 18.52 12.38 -16.37
CA GLU A 388 18.85 13.57 -17.18
C GLU A 388 17.60 14.37 -17.57
N ALA A 389 16.56 13.68 -18.04
CA ALA A 389 15.29 14.33 -18.38
C ALA A 389 14.67 15.05 -17.18
N ILE A 390 14.71 14.42 -15.99
CA ILE A 390 14.25 15.04 -14.75
C ILE A 390 15.07 16.29 -14.43
N LEU A 391 16.40 16.21 -14.44
CA LEU A 391 17.25 17.36 -14.14
C LEU A 391 17.08 18.52 -15.13
N LEU A 392 16.89 18.20 -16.41
CA LEU A 392 16.62 19.21 -17.43
C LEU A 392 15.32 19.95 -17.13
N HIS A 393 14.26 19.23 -16.81
CA HIS A 393 12.97 19.83 -16.49
C HIS A 393 13.01 20.65 -15.18
N LEU A 394 13.70 20.17 -14.15
CA LEU A 394 13.91 20.94 -12.92
C LEU A 394 14.70 22.23 -13.18
N ASN A 395 15.68 22.19 -14.09
CA ASN A 395 16.43 23.35 -14.52
C ASN A 395 15.55 24.36 -15.28
N ASP A 396 14.64 23.89 -16.13
CA ASP A 396 13.69 24.77 -16.81
C ASP A 396 12.76 25.47 -15.82
N ILE A 397 12.24 24.75 -14.81
CA ILE A 397 11.44 25.33 -13.72
C ILE A 397 12.21 26.42 -12.97
N VAL A 398 13.48 26.18 -12.64
CA VAL A 398 14.32 27.17 -11.93
C VAL A 398 14.61 28.39 -12.81
N LYS A 399 14.78 28.21 -14.12
CA LYS A 399 14.98 29.32 -15.07
C LYS A 399 13.74 30.19 -15.26
N GLU A 400 12.54 29.63 -15.07
CA GLU A 400 11.27 30.38 -15.11
C GLU A 400 10.99 31.19 -13.83
N TYR A 401 11.89 31.16 -12.84
CA TYR A 401 11.73 31.89 -11.59
C TYR A 401 11.52 33.40 -11.81
N ASN A 402 10.48 33.95 -11.16
CA ASN A 402 10.19 35.37 -11.17
C ASN A 402 10.13 35.88 -9.72
N PRO A 403 11.03 36.79 -9.29
CA PRO A 403 11.07 37.26 -7.91
C PRO A 403 9.80 38.00 -7.47
N ASN A 404 8.95 38.42 -8.40
CA ASN A 404 7.69 39.10 -8.09
C ASN A 404 6.51 38.13 -7.93
N ASP A 405 6.70 36.84 -8.18
CA ASP A 405 5.64 35.83 -8.12
C ASP A 405 5.94 34.80 -7.02
N SER A 406 5.16 34.86 -5.93
CA SER A 406 5.28 33.94 -4.80
C SER A 406 5.06 32.48 -5.19
N THR A 407 4.29 32.21 -6.25
CA THR A 407 4.05 30.84 -6.72
C THR A 407 5.32 30.23 -7.29
N THR A 408 6.07 31.00 -8.10
CA THR A 408 7.36 30.55 -8.65
C THR A 408 8.40 30.30 -7.54
N THR A 409 8.37 31.10 -6.46
CA THR A 409 9.23 30.87 -5.29
C THR A 409 8.89 29.55 -4.59
N GLN A 410 7.60 29.25 -4.41
CA GLN A 410 7.15 27.98 -3.85
C GLN A 410 7.58 26.79 -4.72
N THR A 411 7.45 26.90 -6.05
CA THR A 411 7.88 25.84 -6.97
C THR A 411 9.40 25.64 -6.92
N VAL A 412 10.21 26.71 -6.83
CA VAL A 412 11.67 26.57 -6.65
C VAL A 412 12.02 25.90 -5.31
N LEU A 413 11.29 26.22 -4.23
CA LEU A 413 11.48 25.52 -2.95
C LEU A 413 11.12 24.03 -3.05
N ALA A 414 10.07 23.69 -3.81
CA ALA A 414 9.71 22.30 -4.13
C ALA A 414 10.83 21.58 -4.91
N VAL A 415 11.43 22.26 -5.90
CA VAL A 415 12.61 21.74 -6.63
C VAL A 415 13.78 21.51 -5.67
N LEU A 416 14.05 22.43 -4.74
CA LEU A 416 15.10 22.24 -3.74
C LEU A 416 14.81 21.09 -2.77
N GLU A 417 13.55 20.84 -2.41
CA GLU A 417 13.14 19.66 -1.63
C GLU A 417 13.42 18.37 -2.41
N VAL A 418 13.06 18.32 -3.70
CA VAL A 418 13.42 17.22 -4.62
C VAL A 418 14.93 16.99 -4.63
N LEU A 419 15.72 18.04 -4.86
CA LEU A 419 17.19 17.92 -4.92
C LEU A 419 17.75 17.45 -3.57
N HIS A 420 17.20 17.91 -2.46
CA HIS A 420 17.58 17.47 -1.12
C HIS A 420 17.36 15.96 -0.91
N HIS A 421 16.27 15.40 -1.44
CA HIS A 421 16.05 13.96 -1.41
C HIS A 421 16.95 13.19 -2.39
N LEU A 422 17.24 13.78 -3.55
CA LEU A 422 18.14 13.19 -4.55
C LEU A 422 19.58 13.06 -4.04
N VAL A 423 20.13 14.11 -3.42
CA VAL A 423 21.53 14.11 -2.94
C VAL A 423 21.79 13.15 -1.78
N LYS A 424 20.75 12.60 -1.15
CA LYS A 424 20.87 11.54 -0.13
C LYS A 424 21.12 10.15 -0.73
N ARG A 425 21.08 10.03 -2.07
CA ARG A 425 21.29 8.80 -2.82
C ARG A 425 22.57 8.89 -3.65
N PRO A 426 23.20 7.77 -4.03
CA PRO A 426 24.32 7.79 -4.95
C PRO A 426 23.86 8.24 -6.33
N LEU A 427 24.17 9.49 -6.69
CA LEU A 427 23.77 10.12 -7.96
C LEU A 427 24.62 9.70 -9.16
N TYR A 428 25.75 9.04 -8.92
CA TYR A 428 26.68 8.61 -9.97
C TYR A 428 27.01 9.75 -10.95
N GLY A 429 26.83 9.54 -12.26
CA GLY A 429 27.09 10.55 -13.29
C GLY A 429 26.21 11.81 -13.23
N LEU A 430 25.09 11.78 -12.49
CA LEU A 430 24.19 12.92 -12.35
C LEU A 430 24.68 13.98 -11.34
N THR A 431 25.72 13.66 -10.56
CA THR A 431 26.27 14.55 -9.51
C THR A 431 26.59 15.94 -10.05
N GLY A 432 27.18 16.01 -11.26
CA GLY A 432 27.53 17.28 -11.88
C GLY A 432 26.31 18.13 -12.22
N GLY A 433 25.26 17.54 -12.80
CA GLY A 433 24.02 18.24 -13.14
C GLY A 433 23.25 18.72 -11.92
N VAL A 434 23.20 17.91 -10.85
CA VAL A 434 22.59 18.30 -9.57
C VAL A 434 23.35 19.47 -8.93
N LEU A 435 24.68 19.41 -8.88
CA LEU A 435 25.50 20.50 -8.33
C LEU A 435 25.31 21.78 -9.12
N VAL A 436 25.29 21.68 -10.45
CA VAL A 436 25.00 22.81 -11.35
C VAL A 436 23.68 23.47 -10.96
N LEU A 437 22.60 22.70 -10.90
CA LEU A 437 21.27 23.25 -10.58
C LEU A 437 21.21 23.90 -9.19
N LEU A 438 21.88 23.32 -8.19
CA LEU A 438 21.99 23.90 -6.86
C LEU A 438 22.75 25.24 -6.87
N VAL A 439 23.80 25.35 -7.68
CA VAL A 439 24.55 26.60 -7.87
C VAL A 439 23.69 27.66 -8.56
N ILE A 440 22.84 27.29 -9.53
CA ILE A 440 21.86 28.21 -10.11
C ILE A 440 20.93 28.77 -9.03
N CYS A 441 20.46 27.90 -8.13
CA CYS A 441 19.58 28.32 -7.04
C CYS A 441 20.26 29.29 -6.05
N LEU A 442 21.59 29.28 -5.92
CA LEU A 442 22.31 30.25 -5.07
C LEU A 442 22.31 31.68 -5.64
N VAL A 443 22.09 31.82 -6.95
CA VAL A 443 22.03 33.13 -7.62
C VAL A 443 20.69 33.81 -7.38
N ILE A 444 19.66 33.04 -7.02
CA ILE A 444 18.33 33.57 -6.73
C ILE A 444 18.39 34.42 -5.46
N GLN A 445 17.95 35.69 -5.56
CA GLN A 445 18.03 36.69 -4.48
C GLN A 445 17.06 36.43 -3.30
N ASP A 446 16.38 35.29 -3.28
CA ASP A 446 15.54 34.87 -2.17
C ASP A 446 16.38 34.18 -1.07
N ARG A 447 16.28 34.70 0.15
CA ARG A 447 17.06 34.20 1.30
C ARG A 447 16.75 32.73 1.65
N THR A 448 15.50 32.30 1.48
CA THR A 448 15.09 30.93 1.82
C THR A 448 15.63 29.93 0.80
N VAL A 449 15.54 30.27 -0.49
CA VAL A 449 16.12 29.51 -1.60
C VAL A 449 17.64 29.37 -1.43
N LEU A 450 18.33 30.48 -1.15
CA LEU A 450 19.77 30.51 -0.91
C LEU A 450 20.19 29.56 0.23
N VAL A 451 19.55 29.68 1.40
CA VAL A 451 19.88 28.86 2.58
C VAL A 451 19.65 27.37 2.29
N GLN A 452 18.54 27.03 1.62
CA GLN A 452 18.21 25.63 1.36
C GLN A 452 19.09 25.02 0.24
N ALA A 453 19.50 25.79 -0.76
CA ALA A 453 20.50 25.39 -1.73
C ALA A 453 21.85 25.09 -1.05
N HIS A 454 22.31 25.98 -0.17
CA HIS A 454 23.52 25.77 0.64
C HIS A 454 23.47 24.46 1.43
N LEU A 455 22.41 24.24 2.21
CA LEU A 455 22.25 23.02 3.01
C LEU A 455 22.26 21.76 2.14
N THR A 456 21.68 21.84 0.94
CA THR A 456 21.62 20.72 0.00
C THR A 456 22.98 20.42 -0.63
N ILE A 457 23.78 21.45 -0.93
CA ILE A 457 25.18 21.28 -1.39
C ILE A 457 26.04 20.61 -0.31
N HIS A 458 25.90 21.02 0.96
CA HIS A 458 26.57 20.36 2.07
C HIS A 458 26.14 18.90 2.24
N ALA A 459 24.84 18.62 2.12
CA ALA A 459 24.33 17.25 2.15
C ALA A 459 24.92 16.40 1.02
N LEU A 460 25.04 16.95 -0.20
CA LEU A 460 25.68 16.29 -1.32
C LEU A 460 27.15 15.92 -1.05
N ALA A 461 27.93 16.87 -0.54
CA ALA A 461 29.33 16.61 -0.16
C ALA A 461 29.44 15.54 0.93
N SER A 462 28.54 15.58 1.92
CA SER A 462 28.47 14.59 3.00
C SER A 462 28.14 13.18 2.49
N THR A 463 27.16 13.04 1.58
CA THR A 463 26.79 11.74 0.99
C THR A 463 27.93 11.15 0.18
N LEU A 464 28.72 11.98 -0.49
CA LEU A 464 29.87 11.57 -1.29
C LEU A 464 31.15 11.36 -0.45
N HIS A 465 31.11 11.67 0.85
CA HIS A 465 32.26 11.63 1.76
C HIS A 465 33.47 12.44 1.25
N ILE A 466 33.22 13.62 0.69
CA ILE A 466 34.26 14.54 0.20
C ILE A 466 34.10 15.93 0.79
N THR A 467 35.18 16.72 0.75
CA THR A 467 35.10 18.13 1.11
C THR A 467 34.34 18.91 0.04
N LEU A 468 33.75 20.06 0.40
CA LEU A 468 33.14 20.96 -0.59
C LEU A 468 34.14 21.38 -1.65
N ARG A 469 35.37 21.72 -1.24
CA ARG A 469 36.46 22.06 -2.14
C ARG A 469 36.70 20.97 -3.20
N ASP A 470 36.73 19.71 -2.78
CA ASP A 470 36.90 18.58 -3.69
C ASP A 470 35.69 18.40 -4.61
N LEU A 471 34.46 18.61 -4.10
CA LEU A 471 33.23 18.56 -4.88
C LEU A 471 33.27 19.58 -6.04
N TYR A 472 33.54 20.85 -5.73
CA TYR A 472 33.69 21.91 -6.75
C TYR A 472 34.83 21.62 -7.73
N THR A 473 35.97 21.13 -7.22
CA THR A 473 37.14 20.83 -8.06
C THR A 473 36.87 19.69 -9.04
N ARG A 474 36.18 18.62 -8.60
CA ARG A 474 35.81 17.46 -9.45
C ARG A 474 34.85 17.85 -10.56
N HIS A 475 33.94 18.79 -10.31
CA HIS A 475 32.91 19.21 -11.26
C HIS A 475 33.18 20.59 -11.90
N ARG A 476 34.42 21.07 -11.84
CA ARG A 476 34.83 22.40 -12.35
C ARG A 476 34.40 22.67 -13.79
N HIS A 477 34.40 21.65 -14.65
CA HIS A 477 34.08 21.82 -16.07
C HIS A 477 32.59 22.09 -16.29
N SER A 478 31.73 21.30 -15.64
CA SER A 478 30.27 21.50 -15.67
C SER A 478 29.88 22.86 -15.09
N LEU A 479 30.55 23.26 -14.00
CA LEU A 479 30.34 24.58 -13.39
C LEU A 479 30.79 25.73 -14.29
N ALA A 480 31.94 25.60 -14.96
CA ALA A 480 32.43 26.61 -15.88
C ALA A 480 31.48 26.83 -17.07
N GLN A 481 30.88 25.76 -17.59
CA GLN A 481 29.91 25.86 -18.69
C GLN A 481 28.67 26.66 -18.27
N VAL A 482 28.16 26.40 -17.07
CA VAL A 482 26.96 27.05 -16.53
C VAL A 482 27.22 28.50 -16.16
N LEU A 483 28.40 28.78 -15.60
CA LEU A 483 28.88 30.14 -15.40
C LEU A 483 28.84 30.91 -16.72
N CYS A 484 29.34 30.34 -17.82
CA CYS A 484 29.29 31.00 -19.12
C CYS A 484 27.85 31.24 -19.65
N GLU A 485 26.88 30.40 -19.30
CA GLU A 485 25.49 30.49 -19.77
C GLU A 485 24.62 31.46 -18.95
N ILE A 486 24.87 31.60 -17.64
CA ILE A 486 24.04 32.39 -16.71
C ILE A 486 24.51 33.84 -16.58
N MET A 487 25.67 34.17 -17.15
CA MET A 487 26.43 35.39 -16.86
C MET A 487 25.77 36.72 -17.28
N ASN A 488 24.81 37.19 -16.50
CA ASN A 488 24.67 38.61 -16.21
C ASN A 488 25.78 39.01 -15.22
N PRO A 489 26.49 40.14 -15.41
CA PRO A 489 27.66 40.51 -14.59
C PRO A 489 27.41 40.59 -13.07
N GLY A 490 26.17 40.87 -12.64
CA GLY A 490 25.81 41.00 -11.22
C GLY A 490 25.64 39.67 -10.48
N GLU A 491 25.27 38.60 -11.18
CA GLU A 491 25.01 37.27 -10.61
C GLU A 491 26.32 36.52 -10.29
N VAL A 492 27.37 36.86 -11.04
CA VAL A 492 28.73 36.34 -10.87
C VAL A 492 29.31 36.69 -9.50
N ALA A 493 29.03 37.88 -8.98
CA ALA A 493 29.58 38.33 -7.70
C ALA A 493 29.04 37.50 -6.52
N ALA A 494 27.74 37.17 -6.53
CA ALA A 494 27.13 36.33 -5.48
C ALA A 494 27.72 34.92 -5.48
N LEU A 495 27.89 34.32 -6.67
CA LEU A 495 28.47 33.00 -6.82
C LEU A 495 29.97 32.98 -6.48
N LEU A 496 30.73 34.00 -6.90
CA LEU A 496 32.14 34.13 -6.52
C LEU A 496 32.32 34.34 -5.02
N ASN A 497 31.42 35.07 -4.35
CA ASN A 497 31.45 35.20 -2.89
C ASN A 497 31.19 33.86 -2.21
N HIS A 498 30.20 33.10 -2.67
CA HIS A 498 29.94 31.76 -2.14
C HIS A 498 31.14 30.82 -2.35
N VAL A 499 31.70 30.79 -3.56
CA VAL A 499 32.89 29.99 -3.86
C VAL A 499 34.09 30.48 -3.02
N ALA A 500 34.26 31.78 -2.82
CA ALA A 500 35.31 32.30 -1.95
C ALA A 500 35.15 31.83 -0.50
N GLU A 501 33.93 31.85 0.06
CA GLU A 501 33.63 31.32 1.40
C GLU A 501 33.93 29.82 1.51
N VAL A 502 33.70 29.03 0.46
CA VAL A 502 33.97 27.59 0.46
C VAL A 502 35.48 27.27 0.38
N PHE A 503 36.27 28.13 -0.24
CA PHE A 503 37.71 27.92 -0.47
C PHE A 503 38.60 28.60 0.58
N HIS A 504 38.04 29.44 1.46
CA HIS A 504 38.68 30.00 2.65
C HIS A 504 38.44 29.10 3.87
#